data_AF-A0A4P7W6S6-F1
#
_entry.id   AF-A0A4P7W6S6-F1
#
_cell.length_a   1.000
_cell.length_b   1.000
_cell.length_c   1.000
_cell.angle_alpha   90.00
_cell.angle_beta   90.00
_cell.angle_gamma   90.00
#
_symmetry.space_group_name_H-M   'P 1'
#
loop_
_entity.id
_entity.type
_entity.pdbx_description
1 polymer ?
#
loop_
_entity_poly.entity_id
_entity_poly.type
_entity_poly.pdbx_seq_one_letter_code
_entity_poly.pdbx_strand_id
1 'polypeptide(L)'
;MDKTDFCREESFADDGGNESSDYVLKLPDDGVRPGDVADYRVTVDSLARLKAYIEDSFCMMRRRTVEAGWLAETIERFHADEIPRLEEERTEVLGLIDAYMEITSVMDASESRAEAYALMRRSLARYEAHRRIKFPRFRLMSGRMNESCLRDIEKFMRKEHLMVRKYPQISQGAGLEGRTRPKGPNTINDRMKLLKAVMTWGVKTRRIPSNPFDTFVSGRMSTAHLSISPSMSVGG
;
A
#
# COMPACT_ATOMS: atom_id res chain seq x y z
N MET A 1 -8.44 -34.37 9.27
CA MET A 1 -7.70 -33.53 10.24
C MET A 1 -8.69 -33.14 11.32
N ASP A 2 -8.40 -33.56 12.55
CA ASP A 2 -9.28 -33.38 13.70
C ASP A 2 -9.39 -31.90 14.09
N LYS A 3 -10.59 -31.42 14.43
CA LYS A 3 -10.92 -29.98 14.54
C LYS A 3 -10.62 -29.38 15.93
N THR A 4 -9.93 -30.11 16.78
CA THR A 4 -9.82 -29.83 18.23
C THR A 4 -8.56 -29.08 18.66
N ASP A 5 -7.71 -28.61 17.74
CA ASP A 5 -6.35 -28.20 18.09
C ASP A 5 -6.07 -26.68 18.20
N PHE A 6 -7.10 -25.82 18.19
CA PHE A 6 -6.92 -24.35 18.18
C PHE A 6 -7.06 -23.64 19.54
N CYS A 7 -7.74 -24.24 20.52
CA CYS A 7 -8.00 -23.63 21.82
C CYS A 7 -7.56 -24.56 22.95
N ARG A 8 -7.05 -23.98 24.05
CA ARG A 8 -6.80 -24.67 25.32
C ARG A 8 -7.75 -24.09 26.36
N GLU A 9 -8.40 -24.97 27.11
CA GLU A 9 -9.19 -24.58 28.28
C GLU A 9 -8.23 -24.43 29.46
N GLU A 10 -8.18 -23.22 30.03
CA GLU A 10 -7.43 -22.96 31.26
C GLU A 10 -8.39 -22.68 32.40
N SER A 11 -8.18 -23.40 33.51
CA SER A 11 -8.96 -23.27 34.74
C SER A 11 -8.17 -22.45 35.74
N PHE A 12 -8.83 -21.46 36.33
CA PHE A 12 -8.27 -20.64 37.40
C PHE A 12 -9.24 -20.59 38.56
N ALA A 13 -8.70 -20.59 39.78
CA ALA A 13 -9.47 -20.36 40.99
C ALA A 13 -9.62 -18.85 41.19
N ASP A 14 -10.87 -18.37 41.27
CA ASP A 14 -11.16 -17.00 41.71
C ASP A 14 -10.82 -16.85 43.20
N ASP A 15 -10.65 -15.61 43.69
CA ASP A 15 -10.30 -15.26 45.08
C ASP A 15 -11.32 -15.82 46.10
N GLY A 16 -12.50 -16.24 45.64
CA GLY A 16 -13.53 -16.95 46.42
C GLY A 16 -13.44 -18.49 46.43
N GLY A 17 -12.43 -19.09 45.80
CA GLY A 17 -12.22 -20.54 45.74
C GLY A 17 -13.14 -21.28 44.77
N ASN A 18 -13.79 -20.58 43.84
CA ASN A 18 -14.59 -21.21 42.78
C ASN A 18 -13.74 -21.37 41.51
N GLU A 19 -13.74 -22.58 40.93
CA GLU A 19 -13.05 -22.83 39.67
C GLU A 19 -13.86 -22.29 38.50
N SER A 20 -13.26 -21.38 37.73
CA SER A 20 -13.80 -20.88 36.46
C SER A 20 -12.88 -21.32 35.33
N SER A 21 -13.45 -21.74 34.20
CA SER A 21 -12.68 -22.04 32.98
C SER A 21 -12.88 -20.96 31.93
N ASP A 22 -11.80 -20.65 31.22
CA ASP A 22 -11.81 -19.73 30.08
C ASP A 22 -11.10 -20.39 28.88
N TYR A 23 -11.59 -20.12 27.67
CA TYR A 23 -11.04 -20.70 26.45
C TYR A 23 -10.00 -19.76 25.84
N VAL A 24 -8.74 -20.15 25.92
CA VAL A 24 -7.62 -19.37 25.39
C VAL A 24 -7.14 -19.96 24.07
N LEU A 25 -6.97 -19.12 23.05
CA LEU A 25 -6.38 -19.54 21.77
C LEU A 25 -4.94 -20.03 22.02
N LYS A 26 -4.60 -21.22 21.52
CA LYS A 26 -3.21 -21.71 21.58
C LYS A 26 -2.34 -20.76 20.76
N LEU A 27 -1.48 -19.98 21.42
CA LEU A 27 -0.43 -19.23 20.74
C LEU A 27 0.66 -20.21 20.28
N PRO A 28 1.20 -20.07 19.06
CA PRO A 28 2.20 -20.98 18.54
C PRO A 28 3.56 -20.61 19.14
N ASP A 29 3.80 -21.03 20.37
CA ASP A 29 5.11 -20.95 20.99
C ASP A 29 5.36 -22.23 21.77
N ASP A 30 5.73 -23.27 21.03
CA ASP A 30 6.50 -24.45 21.45
C ASP A 30 6.82 -25.27 20.19
N GLY A 31 7.75 -24.76 19.36
CA GLY A 31 8.35 -25.55 18.27
C GLY A 31 8.30 -25.00 16.85
N VAL A 32 7.99 -23.72 16.65
CA VAL A 32 8.02 -23.12 15.29
C VAL A 32 9.45 -22.86 14.86
N ARG A 33 9.85 -23.39 13.69
CA ARG A 33 11.19 -23.15 13.12
C ARG A 33 11.30 -21.69 12.65
N PRO A 34 12.49 -21.06 12.70
CA PRO A 34 12.67 -19.61 12.48
C PRO A 34 12.26 -19.06 11.09
N GLY A 35 11.71 -19.89 10.19
CA GLY A 35 11.28 -19.52 8.84
C GLY A 35 9.77 -19.26 8.68
N ASP A 36 8.93 -19.63 9.65
CA ASP A 36 7.46 -19.58 9.52
C ASP A 36 6.83 -18.31 10.13
N VAL A 37 7.65 -17.40 10.68
CA VAL A 37 7.21 -16.11 11.26
C VAL A 37 6.91 -15.07 10.16
N ALA A 38 6.32 -15.51 9.06
CA ALA A 38 5.80 -14.64 8.03
C ALA A 38 4.54 -13.92 8.55
N ASP A 39 4.80 -12.84 9.28
CA ASP A 39 3.98 -11.63 9.42
C ASP A 39 2.70 -11.71 10.26
N TYR A 40 2.89 -11.98 11.56
CA TYR A 40 1.86 -11.83 12.61
C TYR A 40 1.04 -10.52 12.49
N ARG A 41 1.66 -9.40 12.07
CA ARG A 41 0.96 -8.12 11.92
C ARG A 41 0.05 -8.06 10.70
N VAL A 42 0.42 -8.70 9.59
CA VAL A 42 -0.47 -8.85 8.43
C VAL A 42 -1.64 -9.78 8.77
N THR A 43 -1.41 -10.81 9.58
CA THR A 43 -2.48 -11.65 10.13
C THR A 43 -3.42 -10.83 11.01
N VAL A 44 -2.89 -9.97 11.89
CA VAL A 44 -3.69 -9.06 12.74
C VAL A 44 -4.50 -8.05 11.91
N ASP A 45 -3.91 -7.44 10.88
CA ASP A 45 -4.61 -6.49 10.00
C ASP A 45 -5.69 -7.19 9.16
N SER A 46 -5.44 -8.43 8.73
CA SER A 46 -6.42 -9.25 8.02
C SER A 46 -7.57 -9.66 8.94
N LEU A 47 -7.27 -10.01 10.19
CA LEU A 47 -8.28 -10.31 11.22
C LEU A 47 -9.12 -9.09 11.56
N ALA A 48 -8.52 -7.90 11.64
CA ALA A 48 -9.25 -6.66 11.87
C ALA A 48 -10.23 -6.34 10.74
N ARG A 49 -9.83 -6.54 9.47
CA ARG A 49 -10.72 -6.36 8.31
C ARG A 49 -11.84 -7.39 8.28
N LEU A 50 -11.51 -8.66 8.52
CA LEU A 50 -12.51 -9.73 8.60
C LEU A 50 -13.52 -9.45 9.70
N LYS A 51 -13.05 -9.03 10.89
CA LYS A 51 -13.90 -8.66 12.03
C LYS A 51 -14.85 -7.52 11.67
N ALA A 52 -14.34 -6.43 11.08
CA ALA A 52 -15.18 -5.31 10.65
C ALA A 52 -16.21 -5.71 9.59
N TYR A 53 -15.83 -6.56 8.64
CA TYR A 53 -16.73 -7.05 7.59
C TYR A 53 -17.86 -7.94 8.15
N ILE A 54 -17.53 -8.82 9.10
CA ILE A 54 -18.53 -9.65 9.80
C ILE A 54 -19.48 -8.75 10.60
N GLU A 55 -18.95 -7.76 11.33
CA GLU A 55 -19.75 -6.81 12.12
C GLU A 55 -20.71 -6.00 11.25
N ASP A 56 -20.24 -5.47 10.11
CA ASP A 56 -21.07 -4.72 9.17
C ASP A 56 -22.14 -5.61 8.52
N SER A 57 -21.75 -6.80 8.06
CA SER A 57 -22.67 -7.80 7.49
C SER A 57 -23.75 -8.24 8.48
N PHE A 58 -23.38 -8.35 9.76
CA PHE A 58 -24.32 -8.63 10.84
C PHE A 58 -25.26 -7.45 11.10
N CYS A 59 -24.75 -6.22 11.17
CA CYS A 59 -25.56 -5.01 11.38
C CYS A 59 -26.54 -4.75 10.24
N MET A 60 -26.14 -5.05 9.00
CA MET A 60 -27.00 -4.95 7.83
C MET A 60 -28.04 -6.08 7.76
N MET A 61 -27.84 -7.18 8.48
CA MET A 61 -28.81 -8.25 8.57
C MET A 61 -30.01 -7.82 9.41
N ARG A 62 -31.15 -7.57 8.76
CA ARG A 62 -32.41 -7.19 9.41
C ARG A 62 -33.11 -8.32 10.21
N ARG A 63 -32.47 -9.48 10.35
CA ARG A 63 -33.05 -10.67 10.98
C ARG A 63 -32.68 -10.73 12.45
N ARG A 64 -33.63 -11.13 13.31
CA ARG A 64 -33.42 -11.26 14.77
C ARG A 64 -32.64 -12.51 15.16
N THR A 65 -32.40 -13.42 14.23
CA THR A 65 -31.74 -14.71 14.46
C THR A 65 -30.77 -15.02 13.33
N VAL A 66 -29.58 -15.49 13.69
CA VAL A 66 -28.52 -15.92 12.77
C VAL A 66 -28.73 -17.39 12.43
N GLU A 67 -28.81 -17.72 11.13
CA GLU A 67 -28.94 -19.11 10.69
C GLU A 67 -27.60 -19.86 10.84
N ALA A 68 -27.68 -21.15 11.18
CA ALA A 68 -26.51 -22.01 11.24
C ALA A 68 -25.90 -22.13 9.84
N GLY A 69 -24.64 -21.69 9.68
CA GLY A 69 -23.93 -21.63 8.39
C GLY A 69 -23.65 -20.20 7.90
N TRP A 70 -24.40 -19.20 8.37
CA TRP A 70 -24.25 -17.82 7.91
C TRP A 70 -22.83 -17.26 8.09
N LEU A 71 -22.19 -17.54 9.23
CA LEU A 71 -20.84 -17.04 9.52
C LEU A 71 -19.82 -17.63 8.54
N ALA A 72 -19.91 -18.94 8.26
CA ALA A 72 -19.02 -19.61 7.30
C ALA A 72 -19.19 -19.02 5.90
N GLU A 73 -20.43 -18.87 5.42
CA GLU A 73 -20.72 -18.24 4.12
C GLU A 73 -20.29 -16.77 4.03
N THR A 74 -20.32 -16.05 5.15
CA THR A 74 -19.89 -14.65 5.22
C THR A 74 -18.36 -14.54 5.17
N ILE A 75 -17.66 -15.46 5.84
CA ILE A 75 -16.20 -15.59 5.75
C ILE A 75 -15.79 -16.03 4.32
N GLU A 76 -16.51 -16.97 3.71
CA GLU A 76 -16.25 -17.39 2.33
C GLU A 76 -16.48 -16.25 1.33
N ARG A 77 -17.55 -15.47 1.49
CA ARG A 77 -17.79 -14.25 0.68
C ARG A 77 -16.71 -13.18 0.88
N PHE A 78 -16.27 -12.96 2.11
CA PHE A 78 -15.14 -12.07 2.39
C PHE A 78 -13.91 -12.50 1.59
N HIS A 79 -13.56 -13.79 1.61
CA HIS A 79 -12.43 -14.29 0.83
C HIS A 79 -12.68 -14.27 -0.69
N ALA A 80 -13.90 -14.52 -1.15
CA ALA A 80 -14.25 -14.52 -2.57
C ALA A 80 -14.30 -13.11 -3.19
N ASP A 81 -14.70 -12.08 -2.44
CA ASP A 81 -14.83 -10.70 -2.96
C ASP A 81 -13.63 -9.80 -2.61
N GLU A 82 -12.98 -10.03 -1.47
CA GLU A 82 -11.87 -9.16 -1.01
C GLU A 82 -10.52 -9.58 -1.63
N ILE A 83 -10.26 -10.87 -1.83
CA ILE A 83 -8.97 -11.35 -2.37
C ILE A 83 -8.80 -10.97 -3.86
N PRO A 84 -9.76 -11.20 -4.77
CA PRO A 84 -9.62 -10.78 -6.17
C PRO A 84 -9.51 -9.26 -6.32
N ARG A 85 -10.24 -8.49 -5.52
CA ARG A 85 -10.16 -7.02 -5.49
C ARG A 85 -8.80 -6.52 -5.00
N LEU A 86 -8.19 -7.21 -4.04
CA LEU A 86 -6.81 -6.96 -3.61
C LEU A 86 -5.75 -7.42 -4.62
N GLU A 87 -6.06 -8.35 -5.53
CA GLU A 87 -5.13 -8.88 -6.54
C GLU A 87 -5.17 -8.11 -7.87
N GLU A 88 -6.34 -7.67 -8.32
CA GLU A 88 -6.49 -6.78 -9.50
C GLU A 88 -5.87 -5.37 -9.27
N GLU A 89 -5.70 -4.97 -8.01
CA GLU A 89 -5.11 -3.69 -7.58
C GLU A 89 -3.60 -3.77 -7.24
N ARG A 90 -2.95 -4.92 -7.49
CA ARG A 90 -1.59 -5.27 -7.01
C ARG A 90 -0.47 -5.14 -8.04
N THR A 91 -0.60 -4.29 -9.04
CA THR A 91 0.51 -4.09 -9.98
C THR A 91 1.71 -3.44 -9.28
N GLU A 92 2.84 -4.14 -9.23
CA GLU A 92 4.10 -3.54 -8.79
C GLU A 92 4.46 -2.39 -9.73
N VAL A 93 4.67 -1.20 -9.17
CA VAL A 93 4.91 0.02 -9.95
C VAL A 93 6.18 -0.11 -10.77
N LEU A 94 7.23 -0.76 -10.23
CA LEU A 94 8.45 -1.01 -10.98
C LEU A 94 8.20 -1.94 -12.18
N GLY A 95 7.42 -3.01 -11.99
CA GLY A 95 7.02 -3.90 -13.09
C GLY A 95 6.16 -3.20 -14.15
N LEU A 96 5.27 -2.30 -13.74
CA LEU A 96 4.48 -1.48 -14.66
C LEU A 96 5.37 -0.55 -15.50
N ILE A 97 6.40 0.03 -14.90
CA ILE A 97 7.39 0.87 -15.60
C ILE A 97 8.20 0.02 -16.58
N ASP A 98 8.67 -1.16 -16.16
CA ASP A 98 9.46 -2.04 -17.01
C ASP A 98 8.64 -2.48 -18.24
N ALA A 99 7.38 -2.85 -18.07
CA ALA A 99 6.47 -3.16 -19.19
C ALA A 99 6.20 -1.95 -20.11
N TYR A 100 6.07 -0.75 -19.54
CA TYR A 100 5.93 0.48 -20.33
C TYR A 100 7.18 0.77 -21.16
N MET A 101 8.37 0.61 -20.56
CA MET A 101 9.65 0.84 -21.22
C MET A 101 9.88 -0.18 -22.34
N GLU A 102 9.56 -1.45 -22.14
CA GLU A 102 9.66 -2.49 -23.16
C GLU A 102 8.84 -2.13 -24.41
N ILE A 103 7.56 -1.76 -24.23
CA ILE A 103 6.67 -1.41 -25.35
C ILE A 103 7.07 -0.09 -26.01
N THR A 104 7.48 0.92 -25.22
CA THR A 104 7.89 2.22 -25.79
C THR A 104 9.26 2.19 -26.45
N SER A 105 10.14 1.28 -26.05
CA SER A 105 11.42 1.05 -26.72
C SER A 105 11.25 0.48 -28.13
N VAL A 106 10.18 -0.30 -28.37
CA VAL A 106 9.81 -0.85 -29.68
C VAL A 106 9.15 0.21 -30.59
N MET A 107 8.53 1.25 -30.01
CA MET A 107 7.78 2.27 -30.73
C MET A 107 8.57 3.59 -30.98
N ASP A 108 9.90 3.53 -31.11
CA ASP A 108 10.73 4.66 -31.58
C ASP A 108 11.01 5.77 -30.53
N ALA A 109 11.31 5.37 -29.29
CA ALA A 109 11.74 6.34 -28.27
C ALA A 109 13.20 6.76 -28.47
N SER A 110 13.46 8.07 -28.57
CA SER A 110 14.82 8.65 -28.46
C SER A 110 15.56 8.07 -27.24
N GLU A 111 16.85 7.75 -27.41
CA GLU A 111 17.74 7.26 -26.34
C GLU A 111 17.65 8.13 -25.08
N SER A 112 17.51 9.46 -25.25
CA SER A 112 17.33 10.42 -24.16
C SER A 112 16.06 10.17 -23.33
N ARG A 113 14.97 9.74 -23.96
CA ARG A 113 13.69 9.46 -23.31
C ARG A 113 13.74 8.12 -22.57
N ALA A 114 14.36 7.11 -23.17
CA ALA A 114 14.60 5.82 -22.51
C ALA A 114 15.43 6.00 -21.23
N GLU A 115 16.51 6.79 -21.30
CA GLU A 115 17.34 7.10 -20.12
C GLU A 115 16.58 7.90 -19.06
N ALA A 116 15.69 8.82 -19.47
CA ALA A 116 14.86 9.56 -18.52
C ALA A 116 13.92 8.64 -17.72
N TYR A 117 13.28 7.66 -18.38
CA TYR A 117 12.49 6.64 -17.70
C TYR A 117 13.33 5.73 -16.82
N ALA A 118 14.51 5.31 -17.29
CA ALA A 118 15.45 4.52 -16.49
C ALA A 118 15.87 5.26 -15.20
N LEU A 119 16.20 6.55 -15.29
CA LEU A 119 16.53 7.40 -14.13
C LEU A 119 15.36 7.54 -13.15
N MET A 120 14.14 7.70 -13.67
CA MET A 120 12.92 7.74 -12.85
C MET A 120 12.69 6.40 -12.14
N ARG A 121 12.76 5.28 -12.87
CA ARG A 121 12.66 3.91 -12.35
C ARG A 121 13.68 3.66 -11.23
N ARG A 122 14.96 3.98 -11.46
CA ARG A 122 16.03 3.85 -10.45
C ARG A 122 15.69 4.61 -9.17
N SER A 123 15.09 5.79 -9.29
CA SER A 123 14.74 6.61 -8.13
C SER A 123 13.58 6.03 -7.32
N LEU A 124 12.60 5.41 -7.98
CA LEU A 124 11.51 4.68 -7.32
C LEU A 124 11.97 3.38 -6.69
N ALA A 125 12.90 2.65 -7.32
CA ALA A 125 13.51 1.47 -6.74
C ALA A 125 14.30 1.81 -5.46
N ARG A 126 15.06 2.92 -5.47
CA ARG A 126 15.73 3.41 -4.25
C ARG A 126 14.74 3.88 -3.19
N TYR A 127 13.62 4.47 -3.58
CA TYR A 127 12.55 4.81 -2.65
C TYR A 127 11.96 3.56 -1.98
N GLU A 128 11.64 2.52 -2.75
CA GLU A 128 11.16 1.24 -2.24
C GLU A 128 12.20 0.62 -1.28
N ALA A 129 13.47 0.53 -1.70
CA ALA A 129 14.55 0.01 -0.86
C ALA A 129 14.74 0.81 0.44
N HIS A 130 14.64 2.14 0.38
CA HIS A 130 14.69 2.99 1.57
C HIS A 130 13.52 2.73 2.52
N ARG A 131 12.30 2.59 2.00
CA ARG A 131 11.12 2.22 2.80
C ARG A 131 11.29 0.83 3.42
N ARG A 132 11.96 -0.10 2.73
CA ARG A 132 12.25 -1.45 3.23
C ARG A 132 13.19 -1.51 4.42
N ILE A 133 13.99 -0.47 4.67
CA ILE A 133 14.80 -0.39 5.90
C ILE A 133 13.91 -0.38 7.15
N LYS A 134 12.79 0.35 7.11
CA LYS A 134 11.84 0.41 8.23
C LYS A 134 10.72 -0.63 8.11
N PHE A 135 10.39 -1.01 6.87
CA PHE A 135 9.27 -1.89 6.55
C PHE A 135 9.73 -2.99 5.58
N PRO A 136 10.38 -4.07 6.05
CA PRO A 136 11.11 -5.03 5.20
C PRO A 136 10.36 -5.59 3.99
N ARG A 137 9.02 -5.73 4.10
CA ARG A 137 8.11 -6.22 3.05
C ARG A 137 7.48 -5.13 2.19
N PHE A 138 7.87 -3.87 2.36
CA PHE A 138 7.32 -2.77 1.59
C PHE A 138 7.60 -2.96 0.10
N ARG A 139 6.53 -2.88 -0.69
CA ARG A 139 6.53 -2.88 -2.15
C ARG A 139 5.70 -1.71 -2.62
N LEU A 140 6.18 -1.00 -3.63
CA LEU A 140 5.43 0.08 -4.23
C LEU A 140 4.38 -0.50 -5.19
N MET A 141 3.15 -0.64 -4.70
CA MET A 141 2.01 -1.16 -5.45
C MET A 141 1.13 -0.02 -5.96
N SER A 142 0.60 -0.14 -7.18
CA SER A 142 -0.27 0.86 -7.81
C SER A 142 -1.54 1.13 -7.00
N GLY A 143 -2.22 0.11 -6.48
CA GLY A 143 -3.40 0.27 -5.63
C GLY A 143 -3.16 0.97 -4.29
N ARG A 144 -1.90 1.11 -3.87
CA ARG A 144 -1.51 1.85 -2.65
C ARG A 144 -1.01 3.26 -2.95
N MET A 145 -0.97 3.65 -4.22
CA MET A 145 -0.57 5.00 -4.59
C MET A 145 -1.76 5.95 -4.43
N ASN A 146 -1.57 6.94 -3.57
CA ASN A 146 -2.47 8.08 -3.40
C ASN A 146 -1.64 9.37 -3.34
N GLU A 147 -2.31 10.51 -3.17
CA GLU A 147 -1.65 11.81 -3.11
C GLU A 147 -0.54 11.87 -2.04
N SER A 148 -0.76 11.27 -0.87
CA SER A 148 0.24 11.22 0.22
C SER A 148 1.48 10.43 -0.20
N CYS A 149 1.29 9.26 -0.82
CA CYS A 149 2.39 8.46 -1.35
C CYS A 149 3.19 9.23 -2.42
N LEU A 150 2.52 9.95 -3.33
CA LEU A 150 3.17 10.78 -4.35
C LEU A 150 3.99 11.92 -3.74
N ARG A 151 3.48 12.58 -2.70
CA ARG A 151 4.23 13.61 -1.95
C ARG A 151 5.44 13.02 -1.23
N ASP A 152 5.32 11.83 -0.66
CA ASP A 152 6.42 11.14 0.02
C ASP A 152 7.53 10.73 -0.96
N ILE A 153 7.16 10.27 -2.16
CA ILE A 153 8.08 10.01 -3.28
C ILE A 153 8.81 11.29 -3.68
N GLU A 154 8.10 12.40 -3.89
CA GLU A 154 8.70 13.69 -4.26
C GLU A 154 9.71 14.17 -3.19
N LYS A 155 9.32 14.07 -1.91
CA LYS A 155 10.17 14.41 -0.77
C LYS A 155 11.41 13.53 -0.70
N PHE A 156 11.27 12.24 -0.98
CA PHE A 156 12.40 11.32 -1.08
C PHE A 156 13.35 11.73 -2.22
N MET A 157 12.84 11.98 -3.43
CA MET A 157 13.68 12.35 -4.58
C MET A 157 14.53 13.61 -4.30
N ARG A 158 14.00 14.58 -3.57
CA ARG A 158 14.73 15.78 -3.14
C ARG A 158 15.92 15.45 -2.22
N LYS A 159 15.76 14.46 -1.34
CA LYS A 159 16.77 14.03 -0.35
C LYS A 159 17.52 12.75 -0.73
N GLU A 160 17.30 12.21 -1.94
CA GLU A 160 17.82 10.91 -2.37
C GLU A 160 19.35 10.83 -2.23
N HIS A 161 20.07 11.89 -2.58
CA HIS A 161 21.53 12.00 -2.42
C HIS A 161 22.02 11.86 -0.98
N LEU A 162 21.25 12.33 -0.01
CA LEU A 162 21.53 12.17 1.42
C LEU A 162 21.19 10.74 1.87
N MET A 163 20.08 10.18 1.37
CA MET A 163 19.64 8.84 1.73
C MET A 163 20.59 7.76 1.20
N VAL A 164 21.11 7.90 -0.02
CA VAL A 164 22.12 6.98 -0.58
C VAL A 164 23.42 7.02 0.21
N ARG A 165 23.85 8.21 0.68
CA ARG A 165 25.03 8.33 1.54
C ARG A 165 24.80 7.69 2.91
N LYS A 166 23.61 7.88 3.49
CA LYS A 166 23.27 7.36 4.82
C LYS A 166 23.01 5.86 4.82
N TYR A 167 22.42 5.34 3.75
CA TYR A 167 22.03 3.94 3.60
C TYR A 167 22.51 3.41 2.25
N PRO A 168 23.81 3.09 2.09
CA PRO A 168 24.36 2.64 0.81
C PRO A 168 23.66 1.41 0.21
N GLN A 169 23.06 0.56 1.06
CA GLN A 169 22.30 -0.62 0.64
C GLN A 169 21.10 -0.29 -0.26
N ILE A 170 20.57 0.93 -0.22
CA ILE A 170 19.45 1.31 -1.10
C ILE A 170 19.89 1.47 -2.56
N SER A 171 21.19 1.51 -2.85
CA SER A 171 21.77 1.60 -4.20
C SER A 171 22.43 0.30 -4.66
N GLN A 172 22.21 -0.82 -3.97
CA GLN A 172 22.81 -2.10 -4.32
C GLN A 172 21.92 -2.90 -5.29
N GLY A 173 22.53 -3.45 -6.34
CA GLY A 173 21.88 -4.33 -7.31
C GLY A 173 21.06 -3.62 -8.39
N ALA A 174 20.65 -4.38 -9.40
CA ALA A 174 19.70 -4.00 -10.45
C ALA A 174 19.98 -2.63 -11.14
N GLY A 175 21.26 -2.29 -11.33
CA GLY A 175 21.67 -1.03 -11.97
C GLY A 175 21.39 0.23 -11.14
N LEU A 176 21.20 0.11 -9.82
CA LEU A 176 21.01 1.24 -8.90
C LEU A 176 22.32 1.90 -8.46
N GLU A 177 23.44 1.29 -8.84
CA GLU A 177 24.79 1.67 -8.48
C GLU A 177 25.12 3.10 -8.95
N GLY A 178 25.98 3.76 -8.17
CA GLY A 178 26.46 5.11 -8.47
C GLY A 178 25.96 6.20 -7.52
N ARG A 179 26.74 7.30 -7.47
CA ARG A 179 26.42 8.46 -6.64
C ARG A 179 25.21 9.20 -7.21
N THR A 180 24.25 9.49 -6.35
CA THR A 180 23.15 10.39 -6.68
C THR A 180 23.54 11.83 -6.41
N ARG A 181 23.34 12.70 -7.40
CA ARG A 181 23.47 14.15 -7.22
C ARG A 181 22.19 14.77 -6.64
N PRO A 182 22.28 15.91 -5.94
CA PRO A 182 21.11 16.72 -5.61
C PRO A 182 20.29 17.03 -6.87
N LYS A 183 18.96 17.01 -6.74
CA LYS A 183 18.04 17.23 -7.87
C LYS A 183 17.35 18.56 -7.69
N GLY A 184 17.33 19.35 -8.75
CA GLY A 184 16.55 20.58 -8.80
C GLY A 184 15.04 20.29 -8.85
N PRO A 185 14.19 21.27 -8.50
CA PRO A 185 12.74 21.14 -8.58
C PRO A 185 12.24 20.69 -9.96
N ASN A 186 12.82 21.21 -11.05
CA ASN A 186 12.44 20.85 -12.42
C ASN A 186 12.67 19.36 -12.70
N THR A 187 13.84 18.84 -12.34
CA THR A 187 14.16 17.42 -12.51
C THR A 187 13.18 16.51 -11.77
N ILE A 188 12.78 16.90 -10.56
CA ILE A 188 11.80 16.13 -9.77
C ILE A 188 10.43 16.19 -10.45
N ASN A 189 9.97 17.38 -10.83
CA ASN A 189 8.70 17.55 -11.55
C ASN A 189 8.66 16.73 -12.84
N ASP A 190 9.74 16.72 -13.62
CA ASP A 190 9.80 15.96 -14.87
C ASP A 190 9.74 14.45 -14.61
N ARG A 191 10.37 13.95 -13.54
CA ARG A 191 10.23 12.54 -13.13
C ARG A 191 8.81 12.20 -12.69
N MET A 192 8.13 13.11 -12.00
CA MET A 192 6.72 12.93 -11.62
C MET A 192 5.81 12.92 -12.86
N LYS A 193 6.10 13.73 -13.89
CA LYS A 193 5.39 13.67 -15.18
C LYS A 193 5.62 12.35 -15.91
N LEU A 194 6.85 11.82 -15.91
CA LEU A 194 7.15 10.51 -16.47
C LEU A 194 6.37 9.41 -15.74
N LEU A 195 6.33 9.44 -14.40
CA LEU A 195 5.54 8.50 -13.62
C LEU A 195 4.04 8.62 -13.93
N LYS A 196 3.51 9.85 -14.05
CA LYS A 196 2.11 10.09 -14.47
C LYS A 196 1.82 9.48 -15.85
N ALA A 197 2.75 9.58 -16.80
CA ALA A 197 2.59 8.99 -18.13
C ALA A 197 2.47 7.46 -18.06
N VAL A 198 3.31 6.80 -17.25
CA VAL A 198 3.24 5.34 -17.02
C VAL A 198 1.90 4.96 -16.38
N MET A 199 1.46 5.68 -15.35
CA MET A 199 0.17 5.40 -14.69
C MET A 199 -1.02 5.59 -15.65
N THR A 200 -0.99 6.64 -16.46
CA THR A 200 -2.02 6.90 -17.47
C THR A 200 -2.08 5.76 -18.49
N TRP A 201 -0.92 5.27 -18.93
CA TRP A 201 -0.85 4.11 -19.80
C TRP A 201 -1.35 2.83 -19.11
N GLY A 202 -1.04 2.63 -17.83
CA GLY A 202 -1.56 1.53 -17.03
C GLY A 202 -3.08 1.50 -17.00
N VAL A 203 -3.74 2.65 -16.81
CA VAL A 203 -5.20 2.77 -16.87
C VAL A 203 -5.73 2.47 -18.27
N LYS A 204 -5.16 3.10 -19.31
CA LYS A 204 -5.59 2.90 -20.70
C LYS A 204 -5.52 1.43 -21.13
N THR A 205 -4.55 0.70 -20.62
CA THR A 205 -4.35 -0.73 -20.94
C THR A 205 -4.97 -1.66 -19.91
N ARG A 206 -5.79 -1.15 -18.98
CA ARG A 206 -6.48 -1.90 -17.92
C ARG A 206 -5.54 -2.72 -17.03
N ARG A 207 -4.28 -2.28 -16.88
CA ARG A 207 -3.32 -2.88 -15.95
C ARG A 207 -3.50 -2.36 -14.54
N ILE A 208 -4.04 -1.16 -14.37
CA ILE A 208 -4.44 -0.58 -13.09
C ILE A 208 -5.82 0.07 -13.25
N PRO A 209 -6.65 0.12 -12.18
CA PRO A 209 -8.03 0.59 -12.31
C PRO A 209 -8.18 2.12 -12.35
N SER A 210 -7.25 2.86 -11.75
CA SER A 210 -7.33 4.33 -11.66
C SER A 210 -5.95 4.97 -11.66
N ASN A 211 -5.89 6.27 -11.99
CA ASN A 211 -4.63 7.01 -12.00
C ASN A 211 -4.45 7.77 -10.68
N PRO A 212 -3.40 7.47 -9.88
CA PRO A 212 -3.17 8.14 -8.61
C PRO A 212 -2.84 9.64 -8.75
N PHE A 213 -2.57 10.12 -9.98
CA PHE A 213 -2.29 11.52 -10.27
C PHE A 213 -3.53 12.37 -10.56
N ASP A 214 -4.73 11.79 -10.63
CA ASP A 214 -5.94 12.54 -10.99
C ASP A 214 -6.32 13.57 -9.92
N THR A 215 -6.06 13.26 -8.65
CA THR A 215 -6.24 14.18 -7.51
C THR A 215 -4.96 14.91 -7.11
N PHE A 216 -3.82 14.59 -7.74
CA PHE A 216 -2.52 15.15 -7.38
C PHE A 216 -2.30 16.54 -7.97
N VAL A 217 -2.42 17.58 -7.14
CA VAL A 217 -2.05 18.95 -7.51
C VAL A 217 -0.53 19.11 -7.37
N SER A 218 0.18 18.99 -8.49
CA SER A 218 1.63 19.23 -8.57
C SER A 218 1.90 20.73 -8.38
N GLY A 219 2.48 21.09 -7.23
CA GLY A 219 2.84 22.48 -6.91
C GLY A 219 1.65 23.34 -6.49
N ARG A 220 1.38 23.40 -5.18
CA ARG A 220 0.72 24.59 -4.61
C ARG A 220 1.81 25.52 -4.06
N MET A 221 2.05 26.62 -4.76
CA MET A 221 2.05 27.90 -4.08
C MET A 221 0.68 27.99 -3.38
N SER A 222 0.70 28.18 -2.07
CA SER A 222 -0.51 28.37 -1.27
C SER A 222 -1.18 29.67 -1.71
N THR A 223 -2.10 29.62 -2.68
CA THR A 223 -3.09 30.68 -2.81
C THR A 223 -4.18 30.40 -1.78
N ALA A 224 -4.07 31.14 -0.68
CA ALA A 224 -5.11 31.27 0.31
C ALA A 224 -6.43 31.59 -0.39
N HIS A 225 -7.46 30.84 -0.02
CA HIS A 225 -8.83 31.09 -0.42
C HIS A 225 -9.25 32.45 0.16
N LEU A 226 -9.12 33.54 -0.61
CA LEU A 226 -9.77 34.80 -0.30
C LEU A 226 -11.27 34.60 -0.50
N SER A 227 -11.94 34.27 0.60
CA SER A 227 -13.38 34.38 0.76
C SER A 227 -13.78 35.85 0.60
N ILE A 228 -14.19 36.22 -0.61
CA ILE A 228 -14.96 37.46 -0.81
C ILE A 228 -16.39 37.13 -0.38
N SER A 229 -16.75 37.60 0.81
CA SER A 229 -18.14 37.69 1.25
C SER A 229 -18.80 38.85 0.51
N PRO A 230 -19.98 38.71 -0.13
CA PRO A 230 -20.75 39.86 -0.56
C PRO A 230 -21.44 40.45 0.67
N SER A 231 -21.04 41.65 1.06
CA SER A 231 -21.77 42.50 2.00
C SER A 231 -23.16 42.82 1.43
N MET A 232 -24.16 42.70 2.30
CA MET A 232 -25.53 43.16 2.06
C MET A 232 -25.55 44.62 1.60
N SER A 233 -26.40 44.94 0.62
CA SER A 233 -27.00 46.26 0.47
C SER A 233 -28.51 46.10 0.39
N VAL A 234 -29.17 46.52 1.46
CA VAL A 234 -30.60 46.81 1.54
C VAL A 234 -30.72 48.32 1.39
N GLY A 235 -31.57 48.80 0.49
CA GLY A 235 -32.02 50.20 0.50
C GLY A 235 -32.29 50.77 -0.89
N GLY A 236 -33.58 51.03 -1.16
CA GLY A 236 -34.09 51.72 -2.34
C GLY A 236 -35.50 51.28 -2.67
#